data_AF-A0A518WAE7-F1
#
_entry.id   AF-A0A518WAE7-F1
#
_cell.length_a   1.000
_cell.length_b   1.000
_cell.length_c   1.000
_cell.angle_alpha   90.00
_cell.angle_beta   90.00
_cell.angle_gamma   90.00
#
_symmetry.space_group_name_H-M   'P 1'
#
loop_
_entity.id
_entity.type
_entity.pdbx_description
1 polymer ?
#
loop_
_entity_poly.entity_id
_entity_poly.type
_entity_poly.pdbx_seq_one_letter_code
_entity_poly.pdbx_strand_id
1 'polypeptide(L)'
;MWLGEPTREVVEHYDPAGTLTGRSVITRPSPWTDEDRAWLLAHLVEQREACPGCGLPLDECRDPKSAGSWTPLVDTCQACVVAQAEMDNQTEGPRRRGVYVGVRRI
;
A
#
# COMPACT_ATOMS: atom_id res chain seq x y z
N MET A 1 -7.70 18.82 7.89
CA MET A 1 -7.03 19.22 6.64
C MET A 1 -7.79 18.56 5.51
N TRP A 2 -8.44 19.34 4.66
CA TRP A 2 -9.29 18.86 3.56
C TRP A 2 -8.61 19.13 2.20
N LEU A 3 -8.75 18.19 1.26
CA LEU A 3 -8.28 18.33 -0.12
C LEU A 3 -9.14 19.37 -0.86
N GLY A 4 -8.56 20.55 -1.10
CA GLY A 4 -9.24 21.72 -1.69
C GLY A 4 -9.21 22.96 -0.79
N GLU A 5 -8.73 22.84 0.46
CA GLU A 5 -8.62 23.99 1.36
C GLU A 5 -7.50 24.91 0.86
N PRO A 6 -7.72 26.24 0.76
CA PRO A 6 -6.66 27.17 0.47
C PRO A 6 -5.63 27.14 1.61
N THR A 7 -4.36 27.09 1.24
CA THR A 7 -3.29 27.08 2.24
C THR A 7 -3.18 28.47 2.87
N ARG A 8 -3.30 28.52 4.19
CA ARG A 8 -3.17 29.75 4.97
C ARG A 8 -1.85 29.75 5.72
N GLU A 9 -0.97 30.66 5.33
CA GLU A 9 0.30 30.91 6.01
C GLU A 9 0.19 32.22 6.78
N VAL A 10 0.71 32.20 7.99
CA VAL A 10 0.74 33.35 8.88
C VAL A 10 2.19 33.71 9.12
N VAL A 11 2.56 34.93 8.80
CA VAL A 11 3.87 35.49 9.12
C VAL A 11 3.68 36.61 10.13
N GLU A 12 4.35 36.49 11.26
CA GLU A 12 4.38 37.47 12.33
C GLU A 12 5.63 38.33 12.20
N HIS A 13 5.47 39.64 12.35
CA HIS A 13 6.53 40.62 12.19
C HIS A 13 6.91 41.19 13.54
N TYR A 14 8.20 41.17 13.86
CA TYR A 14 8.73 41.63 15.14
C TYR A 14 9.71 42.78 14.91
N ASP A 15 9.70 43.77 15.81
CA ASP A 15 10.72 44.81 15.83
C ASP A 15 12.07 44.26 16.36
N PRO A 16 13.17 45.04 16.28
CA PRO A 16 14.47 44.62 16.82
C PRO A 16 14.49 44.38 18.33
N ALA A 17 13.49 44.87 19.08
CA ALA A 17 13.33 44.64 20.51
C ALA A 17 12.51 43.38 20.84
N GLY A 18 11.99 42.68 19.82
CA GLY A 18 11.16 41.48 19.95
C GLY A 18 9.67 41.76 20.19
N THR A 19 9.20 43.00 20.02
CA THR A 19 7.78 43.34 20.11
C THR A 19 7.08 42.98 18.81
N LEU A 20 5.93 42.32 18.90
CA LEU A 20 5.09 42.03 17.73
C LEU A 20 4.54 43.33 17.14
N THR A 21 4.88 43.62 15.89
CA THR A 21 4.46 44.84 15.17
C THR A 21 3.31 44.60 14.22
N GLY A 22 3.10 43.36 13.78
CA GLY A 22 1.99 43.03 12.90
C GLY A 22 1.97 41.57 12.48
N ARG A 23 0.93 41.22 11.72
CA ARG A 23 0.72 39.87 11.21
C ARG A 23 0.22 39.95 9.77
N SER A 24 0.93 39.31 8.86
CA SER A 24 0.48 39.12 7.49
C SER A 24 -0.07 37.72 7.30
N VAL A 25 -1.21 37.62 6.62
CA VAL A 25 -1.85 36.35 6.27
C VAL A 25 -1.73 36.18 4.77
N ILE A 26 -0.99 35.16 4.34
CA ILE A 26 -0.83 34.79 2.94
C ILE A 26 -1.80 33.65 2.66
N THR A 27 -2.74 33.86 1.76
CA THR A 27 -3.69 32.83 1.32
C THR A 27 -3.32 32.42 -0.11
N ARG A 28 -3.08 31.13 -0.33
CA ARG A 28 -2.81 30.57 -1.65
C ARG A 28 -3.99 29.70 -2.07
N PRO A 29 -4.40 29.73 -3.35
CA PRO A 29 -5.40 28.79 -3.84
C PRO A 29 -4.93 27.36 -3.60
N SER A 30 -5.88 26.46 -3.36
CA SER A 30 -5.54 25.05 -3.20
C SER A 30 -4.96 24.53 -4.52
N PRO A 31 -3.89 23.72 -4.49
CA PRO A 31 -3.41 23.05 -5.69
C PRO A 31 -4.35 21.93 -6.15
N TRP A 32 -5.31 21.55 -5.30
CA TRP A 32 -6.28 20.49 -5.55
C TRP A 32 -7.59 21.09 -6.04
N THR A 33 -8.11 20.51 -7.11
CA THR A 33 -9.37 20.90 -7.73
C THR A 33 -10.55 20.20 -7.09
N ASP A 34 -11.77 20.67 -7.40
CA ASP A 34 -12.99 19.95 -7.02
C ASP A 34 -13.09 18.56 -7.68
N GLU A 35 -12.46 18.38 -8.84
CA GLU A 35 -12.36 17.08 -9.50
C GLU A 35 -11.48 16.11 -8.71
N ASP A 36 -10.30 16.54 -8.24
CA ASP A 36 -9.42 15.73 -7.39
C ASP A 36 -10.15 15.28 -6.11
N ARG A 37 -10.97 16.17 -5.54
CA ARG A 37 -11.83 15.85 -4.41
C ARG A 37 -12.87 14.80 -4.77
N ALA A 38 -13.52 14.92 -5.93
CA ALA A 38 -14.51 13.93 -6.38
C ALA A 38 -13.88 12.55 -6.55
N TRP A 39 -12.69 12.48 -7.15
CA TRP A 39 -11.92 11.25 -7.29
C TRP A 39 -11.54 10.63 -5.94
N LEU A 40 -11.05 11.44 -4.99
CA LEU A 40 -10.76 10.97 -3.64
C LEU A 40 -12.00 10.36 -2.98
N LEU A 41 -13.14 11.06 -3.05
CA LEU A 41 -14.38 10.59 -2.44
C LEU A 41 -14.86 9.28 -3.08
N ALA A 42 -14.79 9.18 -4.41
CA ALA A 42 -15.10 7.94 -5.12
C ALA A 42 -14.18 6.79 -4.69
N HIS A 43 -12.87 7.05 -4.59
CA HIS A 43 -11.90 6.05 -4.16
C HIS A 43 -12.11 5.60 -2.70
N LEU A 44 -12.49 6.51 -1.80
CA LEU A 44 -12.82 6.15 -0.41
C LEU A 44 -14.07 5.27 -0.31
N VAL A 45 -15.06 5.49 -1.19
CA VAL A 45 -16.24 4.62 -1.28
C VAL A 45 -15.84 3.24 -1.80
N GLU A 46 -15.08 3.19 -2.89
CA GLU A 46 -14.55 1.95 -3.46
C GLU A 46 -13.75 1.14 -2.42
N GLN A 47 -12.81 1.78 -1.71
CA GLN A 47 -12.03 1.11 -0.67
C GLN A 47 -12.89 0.56 0.48
N ARG A 48 -13.98 1.25 0.82
CA ARG A 48 -14.92 0.80 1.85
C ARG A 48 -15.75 -0.41 1.38
N GLU A 49 -16.00 -0.49 0.09
CA GLU A 49 -16.75 -1.57 -0.55
C GLU A 49 -15.85 -2.74 -0.99
N ALA A 50 -14.52 -2.61 -0.84
CA ALA A 50 -13.56 -3.67 -1.08
C ALA A 50 -13.27 -4.52 0.18
N CYS A 51 -12.99 -5.80 -0.02
CA CYS A 51 -12.56 -6.70 1.04
C CYS A 51 -11.14 -6.34 1.51
N PRO A 52 -10.89 -6.13 2.82
CA PRO A 52 -9.57 -5.72 3.32
C PRO A 52 -8.50 -6.82 3.19
N GLY A 53 -8.89 -8.08 2.93
CA GLY A 53 -7.97 -9.19 2.74
C GLY A 53 -7.56 -9.39 1.27
N CYS A 54 -8.52 -9.44 0.36
CA CYS A 54 -8.29 -9.78 -1.05
C CYS A 54 -8.49 -8.61 -2.02
N GLY A 55 -9.01 -7.47 -1.57
CA GLY A 55 -9.25 -6.28 -2.41
C GLY A 55 -10.46 -6.37 -3.34
N LEU A 56 -11.13 -7.53 -3.43
CA LEU A 56 -12.30 -7.71 -4.28
C LEU A 56 -13.55 -7.04 -3.71
N PRO A 57 -14.54 -6.69 -4.56
CA PRO A 57 -15.82 -6.13 -4.12
C PRO A 57 -16.50 -7.02 -3.06
N LEU A 58 -16.99 -6.41 -1.99
CA LEU A 58 -17.61 -7.10 -0.86
C LEU A 58 -18.92 -7.78 -1.25
N ASP A 59 -19.67 -7.19 -2.18
CA ASP A 59 -20.89 -7.76 -2.73
C ASP A 59 -20.62 -9.07 -3.46
N GLU A 60 -19.52 -9.15 -4.21
CA GLU A 60 -19.07 -10.37 -4.88
C GLU A 60 -18.52 -11.41 -3.88
N CYS A 61 -17.67 -10.97 -2.94
CA CYS A 61 -17.07 -11.83 -1.93
C CYS A 61 -18.09 -12.44 -0.94
N ARG A 62 -19.19 -11.73 -0.68
CA ARG A 62 -20.23 -12.13 0.27
C ARG A 62 -21.51 -12.58 -0.40
N ASP A 63 -21.55 -12.68 -1.73
CA ASP A 63 -22.71 -13.21 -2.45
C ASP A 63 -22.91 -14.69 -2.07
N PRO A 64 -24.05 -15.07 -1.45
CA PRO A 64 -24.35 -16.46 -1.16
C PRO A 64 -24.38 -17.36 -2.40
N LYS A 65 -24.61 -16.79 -3.59
CA LYS A 65 -24.62 -17.53 -4.87
C LYS A 65 -23.23 -17.86 -5.37
N SER A 66 -22.22 -17.08 -4.99
CA SER A 66 -20.81 -17.35 -5.32
C SER A 66 -20.15 -18.31 -4.31
N ALA A 67 -20.87 -18.71 -3.27
CA ALA A 67 -20.39 -19.68 -2.30
C ALA A 67 -20.04 -21.02 -3.01
N GLY A 68 -18.75 -21.38 -2.99
CA GLY A 68 -18.24 -22.60 -3.62
C GLY A 68 -17.93 -22.49 -5.13
N SER A 69 -18.15 -21.33 -5.77
CA SER A 69 -17.76 -21.14 -7.18
C SER A 69 -16.29 -20.76 -7.37
N TRP A 70 -15.60 -20.41 -6.28
CA TRP A 70 -14.20 -20.00 -6.30
C TRP A 70 -13.30 -21.22 -6.17
N THR A 71 -12.42 -21.42 -7.16
CA THR A 71 -11.38 -22.45 -7.13
C THR A 71 -10.02 -21.77 -7.08
N PRO A 72 -9.15 -22.10 -6.10
CA PRO A 72 -7.82 -21.53 -6.06
C PRO A 72 -7.03 -22.00 -7.29
N LEU A 73 -6.51 -21.03 -8.06
CA LEU A 73 -5.51 -21.33 -9.06
C LEU A 73 -4.15 -21.38 -8.37
N VAL A 74 -3.58 -22.57 -8.29
CA VAL A 74 -2.22 -22.75 -7.78
C VAL A 74 -1.26 -22.68 -8.96
N ASP A 75 -0.79 -21.48 -9.27
CA ASP A 75 0.31 -21.27 -10.21
C ASP A 75 1.62 -21.16 -9.42
N THR A 76 2.24 -22.31 -9.14
CA THR A 76 3.51 -22.35 -8.42
C THR A 76 4.66 -22.57 -9.40
N CYS A 77 5.60 -21.62 -9.42
CA CYS A 77 6.89 -21.81 -10.06
C CYS A 77 7.61 -22.97 -9.37
N GLN A 78 7.74 -24.10 -10.08
CA GLN A 78 8.36 -25.31 -9.52
C GLN A 78 9.80 -25.07 -9.05
N ALA A 79 10.53 -24.18 -9.72
CA ALA A 79 11.89 -23.80 -9.29
C ALA A 79 11.89 -23.07 -7.93
N CYS A 80 10.93 -22.16 -7.70
CA CYS A 80 10.79 -21.47 -6.41
C CYS A 80 10.34 -22.42 -5.30
N VAL A 81 9.49 -23.40 -5.60
CA VAL A 81 9.07 -24.44 -4.64
C VAL A 81 10.28 -25.27 -4.18
N VAL A 82 11.14 -25.69 -5.13
CA VAL A 82 12.36 -26.43 -4.80
C VAL A 82 13.33 -25.56 -4.01
N ALA A 83 13.53 -24.30 -4.40
CA ALA A 83 14.41 -23.37 -3.68
C ALA A 83 13.93 -23.10 -2.25
N GLN A 84 12.63 -22.90 -2.05
CA GLN A 84 12.05 -22.71 -0.71
C GLN A 84 12.20 -23.98 0.13
N ALA A 85 11.93 -25.16 -0.44
CA ALA A 85 12.15 -26.43 0.25
C ALA A 85 13.63 -26.63 0.63
N GLU A 86 14.58 -26.22 -0.22
CA GLU A 86 16.01 -26.22 0.13
C GLU A 86 16.34 -25.24 1.26
N MET A 87 15.74 -24.05 1.28
CA MET A 87 15.92 -23.06 2.34
C MET A 87 15.33 -23.52 3.68
N ASP A 88 14.12 -24.07 3.68
CA ASP A 88 13.47 -24.58 4.89
C ASP A 88 14.27 -25.76 5.48
N ASN A 89 14.75 -26.67 4.62
CA ASN A 89 15.66 -27.75 5.00
C ASN A 89 17.04 -27.28 5.51
N GLN A 90 17.48 -26.07 5.15
CA GLN A 90 18.71 -25.47 5.67
C GLN A 90 18.51 -24.76 7.02
N THR A 91 17.32 -24.21 7.25
CA THR A 91 16.98 -23.44 8.45
C THR A 91 16.71 -24.36 9.64
N GLU A 92 16.19 -25.57 9.38
CA GLU A 92 16.10 -26.65 10.37
C GLU A 92 17.41 -27.46 10.40
N GLY A 93 18.16 -27.36 11.50
CA GLY A 93 19.41 -28.09 11.71
C GLY A 93 19.31 -29.62 11.52
N PRO A 94 20.45 -30.32 11.40
CA PRO A 94 20.83 -31.06 10.22
C PRO A 94 20.16 -32.43 10.08
N ARG A 95 19.49 -32.68 8.95
CA ARG A 95 19.47 -34.01 8.33
C ARG A 95 19.85 -33.94 6.87
N ARG A 96 21.17 -33.84 6.65
CA ARG A 96 21.81 -34.12 5.36
C ARG A 96 21.36 -35.47 4.82
N ARG A 97 20.69 -35.50 3.68
CA ARG A 97 20.91 -36.50 2.60
C ARG A 97 20.63 -35.89 1.24
N GLY A 98 21.64 -35.25 0.68
CA GLY A 98 21.74 -34.93 -0.74
C GLY A 98 23.20 -34.74 -1.10
N VAL A 99 23.73 -35.59 -1.97
CA VAL A 99 25.11 -35.46 -2.49
C VAL A 99 25.03 -34.59 -3.74
N TYR A 100 25.60 -33.39 -3.68
CA TYR A 100 25.80 -32.55 -4.86
C TYR A 100 27.10 -32.97 -5.54
N VAL A 101 26.99 -33.51 -6.76
CA VAL A 101 28.15 -33.80 -7.61
C VAL A 101 28.26 -32.68 -8.65
N GLY A 102 29.10 -31.69 -8.35
CA GLY A 102 29.54 -30.71 -9.34
C GLY A 102 30.68 -31.30 -10.16
N VAL A 103 30.45 -31.60 -11.44
CA VAL A 103 31.50 -31.98 -12.38
C VAL A 103 31.88 -30.75 -13.20
N ARG A 104 33.16 -30.42 -13.20
CA ARG A 104 33.76 -29.44 -14.11
C ARG A 104 34.93 -30.07 -14.86
N ARG A 105 35.13 -29.52 -16.06
CA ARG A 105 36.28 -29.54 -16.98
C ARG A 105 36.21 -30.59 -18.09
N ILE A 106 36.64 -30.27 -19.32
CA ILE A 106 37.78 -29.39 -19.67
C ILE A 106 37.39 -28.10 -20.36
#